data_AF-I2BF07-F1
#
_entry.id   AF-I2BF07-F1
#
_cell.length_a   1.000
_cell.length_b   1.000
_cell.length_c   1.000
_cell.angle_alpha   90.00
_cell.angle_beta   90.00
_cell.angle_gamma   90.00
#
_symmetry.space_group_name_H-M   'P 1'
#
loop_
_entity.id
_entity.type
_entity.pdbx_description
1 polymer ?
#
loop_
_entity_poly.entity_id
_entity_poly.type
_entity_poly.pdbx_seq_one_letter_code
_entity_poly.pdbx_strand_id
1 'polypeptide(L)' 'EELLSGGRMLLTCICKGDESDGLNTIDLLERAINDLVVEGLLEEEKLDSFNLPLYTPSLEV' A
#
# COMPACT_ATOMS: atom_id res chain seq x y z
N GLU A 1 26.47 12.88 -3.23
CA GLU A 1 25.47 13.96 -3.26
C GLU A 1 25.17 14.30 -4.71
N GLU A 2 23.89 14.28 -5.09
CA GLU A 2 23.46 14.58 -6.47
C GLU A 2 22.94 16.01 -6.63
N LEU A 3 22.43 16.62 -5.55
CA LEU A 3 21.93 18.00 -5.56
C LEU A 3 23.07 19.01 -5.43
N LEU A 4 23.07 20.00 -6.33
CA LEU A 4 23.96 21.16 -6.26
C LEU A 4 23.50 22.13 -5.15
N SER A 5 24.42 23.02 -4.73
CA SER A 5 24.09 24.08 -3.76
C SER A 5 22.90 24.92 -4.22
N GLY A 6 21.87 25.01 -3.37
CA GLY A 6 20.61 25.71 -3.67
C GLY A 6 19.54 24.87 -4.39
N GLY A 7 19.85 23.62 -4.76
CA GLY A 7 18.88 22.69 -5.35
C GLY A 7 17.76 22.31 -4.38
N ARG A 8 16.58 22.01 -4.92
CA ARG A 8 15.40 21.57 -4.15
C ARG A 8 14.79 20.34 -4.78
N MET A 9 14.10 19.55 -3.97
CA MET A 9 13.33 18.40 -4.41
C MET A 9 11.88 18.56 -3.96
N LEU A 10 10.95 18.15 -4.82
CA LEU A 10 9.54 18.01 -4.50
C LEU A 10 9.16 16.56 -4.75
N LEU A 11 8.62 15.89 -3.74
CA LEU A 11 8.16 14.52 -3.82
C LEU A 11 6.67 14.46 -3.47
N THR A 12 5.94 13.62 -4.18
CA THR A 12 4.53 13.31 -3.89
C THR A 12 4.40 11.81 -3.88
N CYS A 13 3.98 11.27 -2.74
CA CYS A 13 3.93 9.83 -2.48
C CYS A 13 2.53 9.46 -1.97
N ILE A 14 2.18 8.18 -2.10
CA ILE A 14 1.00 7.63 -1.43
C ILE A 14 1.33 7.54 0.06
N CYS A 15 0.48 8.11 0.90
CA CYS A 15 0.64 8.10 2.36
C CYS A 15 -0.63 7.54 3.00
N LYS A 16 -0.49 7.09 4.24
CA LYS A 16 -1.61 6.61 5.04
C LYS A 16 -2.52 7.80 5.34
N GLY A 17 -3.77 7.73 4.89
CA GLY A 17 -4.80 8.70 5.21
C GLY A 17 -5.18 8.64 6.69
N ASP A 18 -5.97 9.61 7.15
CA ASP A 18 -6.57 9.54 8.48
C ASP A 18 -7.70 8.48 8.52
N GLU A 19 -8.25 8.19 9.69
CA GLU A 19 -9.34 7.20 9.81
C GLU A 19 -10.61 7.59 9.02
N SER A 20 -10.70 8.82 8.51
CA SER A 20 -11.84 9.31 7.72
C SER A 20 -11.64 9.19 6.20
N ASP A 21 -10.43 8.94 5.73
CA ASP A 21 -10.07 8.85 4.30
C ASP A 21 -10.56 7.56 3.60
N GLY A 22 -11.17 6.63 4.35
CA GLY A 22 -11.70 5.39 3.80
C GLY A 22 -10.62 4.36 3.43
N LEU A 23 -11.05 3.30 2.72
CA LEU A 23 -10.16 2.22 2.30
C LEU A 23 -9.32 2.67 1.11
N ASN A 24 -8.00 2.52 1.22
CA ASN A 24 -7.09 2.77 0.11
C ASN A 24 -7.19 1.64 -0.94
N THR A 25 -6.64 1.85 -2.13
CA THR A 25 -6.72 0.90 -3.24
C THR A 25 -6.13 -0.48 -2.89
N ILE A 26 -5.12 -0.52 -2.02
CA ILE A 26 -4.49 -1.77 -1.57
C ILE A 26 -5.41 -2.52 -0.61
N ASP A 27 -6.09 -1.81 0.30
CA ASP A 27 -7.05 -2.43 1.20
C ASP A 27 -8.23 -3.05 0.42
N LEU A 28 -8.68 -2.40 -0.66
CA LEU A 28 -9.71 -2.95 -1.55
C LEU A 28 -9.23 -4.21 -2.28
N LEU A 29 -7.97 -4.21 -2.74
CA LEU A 29 -7.35 -5.36 -3.38
C LEU A 29 -7.22 -6.54 -2.42
N GLU A 30 -6.75 -6.29 -1.19
CA GLU A 30 -6.64 -7.29 -0.13
C GLU A 30 -7.99 -7.96 0.14
N ARG A 31 -9.05 -7.17 0.25
CA ARG A 31 -10.41 -7.69 0.46
C ARG A 31 -10.88 -8.57 -0.70
N ALA A 32 -10.68 -8.11 -1.95
CA ALA A 32 -11.08 -8.88 -3.12
C ALA A 32 -10.33 -10.22 -3.21
N ILE A 33 -9.04 -10.25 -2.87
CA ILE A 33 -8.27 -11.51 -2.88
C ILE A 33 -8.71 -12.44 -1.74
N ASN A 34 -9.01 -11.90 -0.55
CA ASN A 34 -9.60 -12.69 0.54
C ASN A 34 -10.93 -13.33 0.13
N ASP A 35 -11.80 -12.59 -0.56
CA ASP A 35 -13.07 -13.12 -1.06
C ASP A 35 -12.84 -14.30 -2.02
N LEU A 36 -11.84 -14.23 -2.90
CA LEU A 36 -11.47 -15.34 -3.80
C LEU A 36 -11.01 -16.60 -3.03
N VAL A 37 -10.33 -16.44 -1.89
CA VAL A 37 -9.95 -17.57 -1.02
C VAL A 37 -11.19 -18.18 -0.37
N VAL A 38 -12.09 -17.36 0.17
CA VAL A 38 -13.34 -17.82 0.79
C VAL A 38 -14.25 -18.53 -0.20
N GLU A 39 -14.31 -18.06 -1.45
CA GLU A 39 -15.06 -18.71 -2.53
C GLU A 39 -14.39 -20.01 -3.05
N GLY A 40 -13.20 -20.35 -2.58
CA GLY A 40 -12.43 -21.51 -3.01
C GLY A 40 -11.85 -21.38 -4.42
N LEU A 41 -11.80 -20.16 -4.95
CA LEU A 41 -11.21 -19.84 -6.26
C LEU A 41 -9.69 -19.63 -6.17
N LEU A 42 -9.17 -19.38 -4.96
CA LEU A 42 -7.74 -19.23 -4.68
C LEU A 42 -7.35 -20.08 -3.45
N GLU A 43 -6.18 -20.73 -3.53
CA GLU A 43 -5.59 -21.44 -2.39
C GLU A 43 -5.05 -20.42 -1.37
N GLU A 44 -5.34 -20.63 -0.08
CA GLU A 44 -4.89 -19.75 1.02
C GLU A 44 -3.36 -19.58 1.04
N GLU A 45 -2.59 -20.65 0.79
CA GLU A 45 -1.12 -20.60 0.72
C GLU A 45 -0.59 -19.62 -0.35
N LYS A 46 -1.34 -19.42 -1.44
CA LYS A 46 -0.98 -18.44 -2.48
C LYS A 46 -1.20 -17.00 -2.02
N LEU A 47 -2.21 -16.77 -1.19
CA LEU A 47 -2.41 -15.47 -0.55
C LEU A 47 -1.32 -15.23 0.50
N ASP A 48 -1.04 -16.20 1.36
CA ASP A 48 -0.04 -16.08 2.43
C ASP A 48 1.38 -15.80 1.91
N SER A 49 1.71 -16.36 0.75
CA SER A 49 3.01 -16.14 0.09
C SER A 49 3.07 -14.82 -0.70
N PHE A 50 1.95 -14.17 -0.96
CA PHE A 50 1.87 -12.94 -1.74
C PHE A 50 2.06 -11.69 -0.86
N ASN A 51 3.24 -11.08 -0.96
CA ASN A 51 3.57 -9.84 -0.26
C ASN A 51 3.87 -8.73 -1.27
N LEU A 52 3.13 -7.61 -1.19
CA LEU A 52 3.39 -6.45 -2.03
C LEU A 52 4.62 -5.70 -1.50
N PRO A 53 5.63 -5.40 -2.35
CA PRO A 53 6.78 -4.57 -1.97
C PRO A 53 6.40 -3.08 -1.99
N LEU A 54 5.32 -2.74 -1.28
CA LEU A 54 4.76 -1.40 -1.18
C LEU A 54 4.55 -1.06 0.30
N TYR A 55 5.07 0.09 0.71
CA TYR A 55 4.85 0.64 2.03
C TYR A 55 4.13 1.98 1.90
N THR A 56 3.09 2.16 2.71
CA THR A 56 2.30 3.38 2.77
C THR A 56 2.65 4.13 4.07
N PRO A 57 3.57 5.11 4.02
CA PRO A 57 4.03 5.81 5.22
C PRO A 57 2.94 6.68 5.84
N SER A 58 2.95 6.84 7.16
CA SER A 58 2.23 7.91 7.86
C SER A 58 3.16 9.09 8.10
N LEU A 59 2.58 10.28 8.32
CA LEU A 59 3.34 11.39 8.91
C LEU A 59 3.73 11.01 10.35
N GLU A 60 4.99 11.19 10.72
CA GLU A 60 5.38 11.22 12.14
C GLU A 60 4.79 12.49 12.74
N VAL A 61 3.98 12.35 13.79
CA VAL A 61 3.36 13.45 14.53
C VAL A 61 4.28 13.90 15.66
#